data_AF-A0A832RM63-F1
#
_entry.id   AF-A0A832RM63-F1
#
_cell.length_a   1.000
_cell.length_b   1.000
_cell.length_c   1.000
_cell.angle_alpha   90.00
_cell.angle_beta   90.00
_cell.angle_gamma   90.00
#
_symmetry.space_group_name_H-M   'P 1'
#
loop_
_entity.id
_entity.type
_entity.pdbx_description
1 polymer ?
#
loop_
_entity_poly.entity_id
_entity_poly.type
_entity_poly.pdbx_seq_one_letter_code
_entity_poly.pdbx_strand_id
1 'polypeptide(L)' 'MKNREKKKIMGYVWFVTDIIILICAVLLLMEGGTFNVVVAIIGILLVIVELYLYKTGKLSKMIK' A
#
# COMPACT_ATOMS: atom_id res chain seq x y z
N MET A 1 -12.62 -15.56 17.66
CA MET A 1 -12.58 -15.30 16.20
C MET A 1 -11.42 -16.08 15.59
N LYS A 2 -11.70 -16.96 14.60
CA LYS A 2 -10.67 -17.81 13.96
C LYS A 2 -9.60 -16.92 13.31
N ASN A 3 -8.32 -17.20 13.57
CA ASN A 3 -7.17 -16.44 13.03
C ASN A 3 -7.20 -16.21 11.50
N ARG A 4 -7.91 -17.06 10.75
CA ARG A 4 -8.11 -16.92 9.30
C ARG A 4 -8.96 -15.71 8.91
N GLU A 5 -9.96 -15.34 9.72
CA GLU A 5 -10.86 -14.22 9.42
C GLU A 5 -10.16 -12.88 9.67
N LYS A 6 -9.37 -12.79 10.76
CA LYS A 6 -8.54 -11.61 11.04
C LYS A 6 -7.55 -11.33 9.90
N LYS A 7 -6.93 -12.37 9.32
CA LYS A 7 -6.01 -12.21 8.17
C LYS A 7 -6.72 -11.71 6.90
N LYS A 8 -7.95 -12.16 6.64
CA LYS A 8 -8.75 -11.65 5.52
C LYS A 8 -9.07 -10.17 5.70
N ILE A 9 -9.56 -9.79 6.88
CA ILE A 9 -9.90 -8.39 7.20
C ILE A 9 -8.67 -7.49 7.07
N MET A 10 -7.54 -7.93 7.63
CA MET A 10 -6.30 -7.17 7.51
C MET A 10 -5.89 -6.98 6.05
N GLY A 11 -6.04 -8.01 5.22
CA GLY A 11 -5.73 -7.87 3.80
C GLY A 11 -6.61 -6.85 3.07
N TYR A 12 -7.91 -6.81 3.39
CA TYR A 12 -8.82 -5.80 2.87
C TYR A 12 -8.46 -4.38 3.33
N VAL A 13 -8.08 -4.21 4.60
CA VAL A 13 -7.69 -2.89 5.15
C VAL A 13 -6.43 -2.36 4.44
N TRP A 14 -5.44 -3.23 4.21
CA TRP A 14 -4.22 -2.86 3.49
C TRP A 14 -4.54 -2.47 2.03
N PHE A 15 -5.39 -3.24 1.34
CA PHE A 15 -5.82 -2.91 -0.03
C PHE A 15 -6.52 -1.54 -0.13
N VAL A 16 -7.37 -1.21 0.85
CA VAL A 16 -8.01 0.12 0.92
C VAL A 16 -6.97 1.22 1.15
N THR A 17 -5.96 0.95 1.98
CA THR A 17 -4.89 1.91 2.27
C THR A 17 -4.04 2.17 1.02
N ASP A 18 -3.70 1.13 0.25
CA ASP A 18 -3.00 1.24 -1.03
C ASP A 18 -3.75 2.13 -2.04
N ILE A 19 -5.08 1.97 -2.13
CA ILE A 19 -5.92 2.81 -2.99
C ILE A 19 -5.84 4.29 -2.56
N ILE A 20 -5.91 4.57 -1.25
CA ILE A 20 -5.82 5.94 -0.73
C ILE A 20 -4.44 6.53 -1.04
N ILE A 21 -3.35 5.76 -0.86
CA ILE A 21 -1.98 6.19 -1.18
C ILE A 21 -1.84 6.53 -2.67
N LEU A 22 -2.40 5.69 -3.55
CA LEU A 22 -2.40 5.95 -5.00
C LEU A 22 -3.12 7.25 -5.35
N ILE A 23 -4.30 7.50 -4.75
CA ILE A 23 -5.05 8.74 -4.99
C ILE A 23 -4.24 9.96 -4.52
N CYS A 24 -3.66 9.90 -3.31
CA CYS A 24 -2.82 10.97 -2.79
C CYS A 24 -1.59 11.22 -3.66
N ALA A 25 -0.94 10.17 -4.16
CA ALA A 25 0.22 10.29 -5.03
C ALA A 25 -0.14 10.99 -6.35
N VAL A 26 -1.30 10.68 -6.94
CA VAL A 26 -1.79 11.36 -8.16
C VAL A 26 -2.07 12.84 -7.88
N LEU A 27 -2.72 13.17 -6.77
CA LEU A 27 -2.99 14.56 -6.39
C LEU A 27 -1.70 15.37 -6.17
N LEU A 28 -0.71 14.77 -5.49
CA LEU A 28 0.60 15.39 -5.26
C LEU A 28 1.37 15.62 -6.56
N LEU A 29 1.24 14.71 -7.55
CA LEU A 29 1.83 14.90 -8.87
C LEU A 29 1.17 16.06 -9.63
N MET A 30 -0.15 16.27 -9.46
CA MET A 30 -0.87 17.37 -10.11
C MET A 30 -0.55 18.74 -9.51
N GLU A 31 -0.25 18.82 -8.22
CA GLU A 31 0.02 20.09 -7.52
C GLU A 31 1.34 20.75 -7.96
N GLY A 32 2.27 19.98 -8.55
CA GLY A 32 3.46 20.54 -9.22
C GLY A 32 4.45 21.20 -8.27
N GLY A 33 5.13 20.40 -7.44
CA GLY A 33 6.25 20.85 -6.60
C GLY A 33 7.29 19.74 -6.45
N THR A 34 8.58 20.08 -6.48
CA THR A 34 9.67 19.08 -6.44
C THR A 34 9.56 18.16 -5.23
N PHE A 35 9.20 18.72 -4.07
CA PHE A 35 8.95 17.95 -2.85
C PHE A 35 7.74 17.00 -3.00
N ASN A 36 6.63 17.49 -3.54
CA ASN A 36 5.40 16.72 -3.73
C ASN A 36 5.61 15.56 -4.71
N VAL A 37 6.40 15.77 -5.77
CA VAL A 37 6.79 14.72 -6.73
C VAL A 37 7.61 13.63 -6.05
N VAL A 38 8.56 13.99 -5.19
CA VAL A 38 9.36 13.01 -4.43
C VAL A 38 8.47 12.18 -3.50
N VAL A 39 7.55 12.81 -2.78
CA VAL A 39 6.60 12.11 -1.90
C VAL A 39 5.70 11.17 -2.71
N ALA A 40 5.22 11.61 -3.88
CA ALA A 40 4.40 10.78 -4.75
C ALA A 40 5.16 9.54 -5.26
N ILE A 41 6.43 9.69 -5.66
CA ILE A 41 7.27 8.58 -6.09
C ILE A 41 7.46 7.58 -4.94
N ILE A 42 7.73 8.06 -3.72
CA ILE A 42 7.86 7.19 -2.53
C ILE A 42 6.56 6.44 -2.25
N GLY A 43 5.41 7.12 -2.36
CA GLY A 43 4.08 6.51 -2.21
C GLY A 43 3.84 5.38 -3.20
N ILE A 44 4.14 5.59 -4.47
CA ILE A 44 4.02 4.55 -5.51
C ILE A 44 4.98 3.37 -5.22
N LEU A 45 6.19 3.67 -4.75
CA LEU A 45 7.20 2.64 -4.45
C LEU A 45 6.77 1.74 -3.28
N LEU A 46 6.10 2.30 -2.27
CA LEU A 46 5.50 1.52 -1.17
C LEU A 46 4.45 0.54 -1.68
N VAL A 47 3.53 0.99 -2.54
CA VAL A 47 2.49 0.13 -3.13
C VAL A 47 3.11 -1.02 -3.95
N ILE A 48 4.19 -0.74 -4.70
CA ILE A 48 4.91 -1.77 -5.47
C ILE A 48 5.55 -2.81 -4.55
N VAL A 49 6.22 -2.37 -3.48
CA VAL A 49 6.84 -3.27 -2.49
C VAL A 49 5.77 -4.13 -1.82
N GLU A 50 4.62 -3.55 -1.52
CA GLU A 50 3.49 -4.23 -0.91
C GLU A 50 2.90 -5.29 -1.84
N LEU A 51 2.63 -4.94 -3.10
CA LEU A 51 2.21 -5.88 -4.16
C LEU A 51 3.21 -7.03 -4.33
N TYR A 52 4.51 -6.73 -4.30
CA TYR A 52 5.55 -7.74 -4.37
C TYR A 52 5.52 -8.69 -3.16
N LEU A 53 5.40 -8.15 -1.95
CA LEU A 53 5.28 -8.94 -0.72
C LEU A 53 4.00 -9.78 -0.66
N TYR A 54 2.89 -9.25 -1.19
CA TYR A 54 1.64 -9.97 -1.38
C TYR A 54 1.81 -11.16 -2.32
N LYS A 55 2.40 -10.91 -3.50
CA LYS A 55 2.63 -11.94 -4.52
C LYS A 55 3.57 -13.04 -4.04
N THR A 56 4.57 -12.70 -3.22
CA THR A 56 5.52 -13.67 -2.65
C THR A 56 4.91 -14.46 -1.48
N GLY A 57 3.68 -14.14 -1.04
CA GLY A 57 3.04 -14.72 0.15
C GLY A 57 3.77 -14.42 1.47
N LYS A 58 4.84 -13.61 1.43
CA LYS A 58 5.66 -13.22 2.58
C LYS A 58 4.92 -12.26 3.49
N LEU A 59 4.00 -11.45 2.96
CA LEU A 59 3.18 -10.55 3.77
C LEU A 59 2.34 -11.33 4.80
N SER A 60 1.75 -12.46 4.40
CA SER A 60 1.00 -13.35 5.30
C SER A 60 1.88 -14.10 6.33
N LYS A 61 3.19 -14.19 6.05
CA LYS A 61 4.21 -14.83 6.89
C LYS A 61 4.84 -13.86 7.89
N MET A 62 4.92 -12.57 7.54
CA MET A 62 5.43 -11.49 8.39
C MET A 62 4.38 -10.96 9.38
N ILE A 63 3.10 -11.07 9.02
CA ILE A 63 1.94 -10.80 9.89
C ILE A 63 1.66 -11.96 10.89
N LYS A 64 2.40 -13.07 10.81
CA LYS A 64 2.20 -14.25 11.68
C LYS A 64 3.04 -14.14 12.94
#